data_AF-A0A8T4RG82-F1
#
_entry.id   AF-A0A8T4RG82-F1
#
_cell.length_a   1.000
_cell.length_b   1.000
_cell.length_c   1.000
_cell.angle_alpha   90.00
_cell.angle_beta   90.00
_cell.angle_gamma   90.00
#
_symmetry.space_group_name_H-M   'P 1'
#
loop_
_entity.id
_entity.type
_entity.pdbx_description
1 polymer ?
#
loop_
_entity_poly.entity_id
_entity_poly.type
_entity_poly.pdbx_seq_one_letter_code
_entity_poly.pdbx_strand_id
1 'polypeptide(L)'
;ERTGQPIDLLLTHNGGEWGDLKKQKRIPGRAGKGITQLGKENGFVVYEGHIHSGLIYHDEESGVLIIRPGVLHVAKVFRDGKNVERIELYQIPQEKYRRRAA
;
A
#
# COMPACT_ATOMS: atom_id res chain seq x y z
N GLU A 1 24.11 16.99 3.88
CA GLU A 1 23.27 16.65 2.70
C GLU A 1 22.72 15.24 2.90
N ARG A 2 21.42 15.00 2.68
CA ARG A 2 20.91 13.62 2.63
C ARG A 2 21.51 12.98 1.39
N THR A 3 22.27 11.91 1.56
CA THR A 3 22.83 11.08 0.48
C THR A 3 21.74 10.26 -0.25
N GLY A 4 20.51 10.76 -0.25
CA GLY A 4 19.28 9.99 -0.40
C GLY A 4 19.12 9.45 -1.81
N GLN A 5 19.50 8.20 -2.01
CA GLN A 5 19.05 7.46 -3.17
C GLN A 5 17.52 7.51 -3.24
N PRO A 6 16.95 7.66 -4.45
CA PRO A 6 15.50 7.67 -4.63
C PRO A 6 14.88 6.40 -4.08
N ILE A 7 13.75 6.54 -3.41
CA ILE A 7 13.00 5.40 -2.88
C ILE A 7 12.18 4.80 -4.02
N ASP A 8 12.44 3.54 -4.37
CA ASP A 8 11.63 2.84 -5.37
C ASP A 8 10.42 2.10 -4.75
N LEU A 9 10.62 1.58 -3.54
CA LEU A 9 9.67 0.71 -2.85
C LEU A 9 9.62 1.01 -1.35
N LEU A 10 8.41 1.18 -0.83
CA LEU A 10 8.11 1.23 0.58
C LEU A 10 7.24 0.03 1.00
N LEU A 11 7.62 -0.65 2.07
CA LEU A 11 6.80 -1.68 2.72
C LEU A 11 6.37 -1.14 4.08
N THR A 12 5.07 -1.07 4.34
CA THR A 12 4.54 -0.55 5.60
C THR A 12 3.32 -1.31 6.07
N HIS A 13 3.09 -1.33 7.38
CA HIS A 13 1.80 -1.80 7.90
C HIS A 13 0.72 -0.72 7.73
N ASN A 14 1.01 0.49 8.21
CA ASN A 14 0.13 1.66 8.09
C ASN A 14 0.53 2.49 6.86
N GLY A 15 -0.41 2.64 5.94
CA GLY A 15 -0.23 3.42 4.72
C GLY A 15 -0.16 4.93 4.92
N GLY A 16 0.16 5.63 3.83
CA GLY A 16 -0.09 7.05 3.71
C GLY A 16 -1.56 7.35 3.48
N GLU A 17 -1.94 8.59 3.78
CA GLU A 17 -3.27 9.15 3.56
C GLU A 17 -3.42 9.57 2.07
N TRP A 18 -3.49 8.60 1.16
CA TRP A 18 -3.61 8.82 -0.30
C TRP A 18 -4.99 8.46 -0.85
N GLY A 19 -5.42 9.12 -1.93
CA GLY A 19 -6.72 8.89 -2.56
C GLY A 19 -7.92 9.11 -1.62
N ASP A 20 -8.97 8.28 -1.76
CA ASP A 20 -10.22 8.41 -1.00
C ASP A 20 -10.08 8.14 0.50
N LEU A 21 -8.94 7.60 0.95
CA LEU A 21 -8.60 7.55 2.36
C LEU A 21 -8.57 8.94 3.01
N LYS A 22 -8.18 9.99 2.27
CA LYS A 22 -8.23 11.39 2.74
C LYS A 22 -9.65 11.81 3.17
N LYS A 23 -10.69 11.18 2.61
CA LYS A 23 -12.10 11.50 2.86
C LYS A 23 -12.72 10.65 3.97
N GLN A 24 -12.06 9.57 4.40
CA GLN A 24 -12.58 8.69 5.43
C GLN A 24 -12.32 9.30 6.82
N LYS A 25 -13.41 9.67 7.52
CA LYS A 25 -13.38 10.21 8.90
C LYS A 25 -12.75 9.28 9.96
N ARG A 26 -12.43 8.03 9.58
CA ARG A 26 -12.14 6.91 10.49
C ARG A 26 -10.79 6.24 10.22
N ILE A 27 -9.82 6.93 9.62
CA ILE A 27 -8.45 6.41 9.54
C ILE A 27 -7.71 6.80 10.82
N PRO A 28 -7.54 5.87 11.77
CA PRO A 28 -6.99 6.19 13.07
C PRO A 28 -5.47 6.13 12.95
N GLY A 29 -4.81 7.26 12.74
CA GLY A 29 -3.37 7.28 12.91
C GLY A 29 -2.69 8.50 12.30
N ARG A 30 -2.20 9.39 13.16
CA ARG A 30 -1.22 10.44 12.78
C ARG A 30 0.04 9.89 12.09
N ALA A 31 0.24 8.57 12.10
CA ALA A 31 1.36 7.85 11.48
C ALA A 31 1.39 7.97 9.94
N GLY A 32 0.23 8.12 9.28
CA GLY A 32 0.16 8.17 7.82
C GLY A 32 0.73 9.45 7.21
N LYS A 33 0.69 10.58 7.94
CA LYS A 33 1.07 11.90 7.42
C LYS A 33 2.52 11.99 6.96
N GLY A 34 3.45 11.40 7.71
CA GLY A 34 4.86 11.38 7.34
C GLY A 34 5.12 10.57 6.07
N ILE A 35 4.42 9.44 5.93
CA ILE A 35 4.48 8.59 4.73
C ILE A 35 3.85 9.31 3.53
N THR A 36 2.72 10.01 3.72
CA THR A 36 2.12 10.82 2.67
C THR A 36 3.08 11.89 2.17
N GLN A 37 3.71 12.63 3.08
CA GLN A 37 4.68 13.68 2.73
C GLN A 37 5.89 13.10 1.98
N LEU A 38 6.42 11.96 2.45
CA LEU A 38 7.49 11.26 1.78
C LEU A 38 7.10 10.86 0.34
N GLY A 39 5.85 10.42 0.16
CA GLY A 39 5.25 10.12 -1.14
C GLY A 39 5.26 11.31 -2.08
N LYS A 40 4.78 12.48 -1.61
CA LYS A 40 4.74 13.71 -2.42
C LYS A 40 6.13 14.20 -2.86
N GLU A 41 7.14 13.96 -2.04
CA GLU A 41 8.51 14.41 -2.32
C GLU A 41 9.24 13.51 -3.33
N ASN A 42 8.92 12.22 -3.38
CA ASN A 42 9.74 11.24 -4.09
C ASN A 42 8.99 10.46 -5.18
N GLY A 43 7.71 10.15 -4.95
CA GLY A 43 6.98 9.12 -5.68
C GLY A 43 7.61 7.72 -5.48
N PHE A 44 6.80 6.68 -5.33
CA PHE A 44 7.30 5.29 -5.19
C PHE A 44 6.16 4.27 -5.29
N VAL A 45 6.52 3.00 -5.30
CA VAL A 45 5.57 1.90 -5.06
C VAL A 45 5.47 1.66 -3.56
N VAL A 46 4.26 1.50 -3.02
CA VAL A 46 4.03 1.16 -1.61
C VAL A 46 3.14 -0.05 -1.46
N TYR A 47 3.56 -0.97 -0.60
CA TYR A 47 2.71 -2.06 -0.13
C TYR A 47 2.25 -1.75 1.28
N GLU A 48 0.94 -1.83 1.50
CA GLU A 48 0.38 -1.61 2.82
C GLU A 48 -0.73 -2.60 3.18
N GLY A 49 -0.88 -2.86 4.47
CA GLY A 49 -1.80 -3.85 5.02
C GLY A 49 -3.04 -3.25 5.68
N HIS A 50 -2.87 -2.26 6.57
CA HIS A 50 -3.84 -1.85 7.61
C HIS A 50 -5.32 -1.76 7.17
N ILE A 51 -5.60 -1.18 6.01
CA ILE A 51 -6.97 -0.97 5.53
C ILE A 51 -7.57 -2.21 4.85
N HIS A 52 -6.73 -3.13 4.36
CA HIS A 52 -7.12 -4.37 3.71
C HIS A 52 -8.23 -4.24 2.64
N SER A 53 -8.27 -3.12 1.91
CA SER A 53 -9.34 -2.81 0.95
C SER A 53 -9.29 -3.61 -0.36
N GLY A 54 -8.21 -4.32 -0.66
CA GLY A 54 -8.05 -5.02 -1.94
C GLY A 54 -7.92 -4.06 -3.14
N LEU A 55 -7.27 -2.91 -2.95
CA LEU A 55 -7.17 -1.86 -3.96
C LEU A 55 -5.73 -1.69 -4.44
N ILE A 56 -5.58 -1.57 -5.75
CA ILE A 56 -4.36 -1.12 -6.41
C ILE A 56 -4.71 0.18 -7.12
N TYR A 57 -4.03 1.27 -6.80
CA TYR A 57 -4.32 2.56 -7.42
C TYR A 57 -3.12 3.49 -7.38
N HIS A 58 -3.09 4.43 -8.33
CA HIS A 58 -2.08 5.47 -8.40
C HIS A 58 -2.66 6.78 -7.84
N ASP A 59 -1.97 7.38 -6.87
CA ASP A 59 -2.35 8.70 -6.35
C ASP A 59 -1.71 9.78 -7.21
N GLU A 60 -2.52 10.49 -8.01
CA GLU A 60 -2.04 11.49 -8.97
C GLU A 60 -1.26 12.64 -8.31
N GLU A 61 -1.62 13.03 -7.09
CA GLU A 61 -0.98 14.15 -6.38
C GLU A 61 0.45 13.81 -5.93
N SER A 62 0.67 12.57 -5.47
CA SER A 62 1.99 12.13 -4.97
C SER A 62 2.79 11.29 -5.95
N GLY A 63 2.19 10.83 -7.05
CA GLY A 63 2.84 9.90 -7.98
C GLY A 63 3.15 8.54 -7.35
N VAL A 64 2.49 8.19 -6.23
CA VAL A 64 2.69 6.93 -5.53
C VAL A 64 1.76 5.88 -6.11
N LEU A 65 2.30 4.69 -6.39
CA LEU A 65 1.50 3.50 -6.69
C LEU A 65 1.26 2.71 -5.40
N ILE A 66 0.01 2.63 -5.00
CA ILE A 66 -0.42 1.93 -3.79
C ILE A 66 -0.88 0.52 -4.14
N ILE A 67 -0.33 -0.47 -3.44
CA ILE A 67 -0.68 -1.89 -3.56
C ILE A 67 -1.22 -2.38 -2.21
N ARG A 68 -2.54 -2.60 -2.14
CA ARG A 68 -3.24 -3.16 -0.97
C ARG A 68 -3.88 -4.49 -1.35
N PRO A 69 -3.23 -5.63 -1.08
CA PRO A 69 -3.74 -6.93 -1.51
C PRO A 69 -5.13 -7.27 -0.94
N GLY A 70 -5.46 -6.77 0.26
CA GLY A 70 -6.67 -7.13 0.98
C GLY A 70 -6.43 -8.19 2.07
N VAL A 71 -7.46 -8.56 2.83
CA VAL A 71 -7.35 -9.65 3.81
C VAL A 71 -7.18 -10.97 3.06
N LEU A 72 -6.20 -11.80 3.45
CA LEU A 72 -5.97 -13.13 2.87
C LEU A 72 -5.70 -13.10 1.35
N HIS A 73 -4.99 -12.07 0.90
CA HIS A 73 -4.51 -11.98 -0.47
C HIS A 73 -3.00 -11.75 -0.47
N VAL A 74 -2.34 -12.25 -1.50
CA VAL A 74 -0.92 -12.00 -1.79
C VAL A 74 -0.85 -11.25 -3.12
N ALA A 75 -0.16 -10.11 -3.14
CA ALA A 75 0.21 -9.45 -4.38
C ALA A 75 1.63 -9.85 -4.77
N LYS A 76 1.79 -10.49 -5.92
CA LYS A 76 3.08 -10.65 -6.59
C LYS A 76 3.22 -9.56 -7.63
N VAL A 77 4.33 -8.83 -7.60
CA VAL A 77 4.52 -7.66 -8.46
C VAL A 77 5.83 -7.78 -9.21
N PHE A 78 5.75 -7.55 -10.50
CA PHE A 78 6.88 -7.48 -11.42
C PHE A 78 7.20 -6.00 -11.62
N ARG A 79 8.41 -5.59 -11.25
CA ARG A 79 8.83 -4.19 -11.26
C ARG A 79 10.31 -4.05 -11.58
N ASP A 80 10.67 -2.92 -12.18
CA ASP A 80 12.03 -2.39 -12.29
C ASP A 80 12.10 -1.03 -11.58
N GLY A 81 12.77 -0.99 -10.43
CA GLY A 81 12.70 0.15 -9.52
C GLY A 81 11.25 0.50 -9.17
N LYS A 82 10.88 1.77 -9.31
CA LYS A 82 9.50 2.25 -9.10
C LYS A 82 8.50 1.92 -10.23
N ASN A 83 8.96 1.39 -11.36
CA ASN A 83 8.10 1.09 -12.50
C ASN A 83 7.49 -0.30 -12.34
N VAL A 84 6.16 -0.39 -12.30
CA VAL A 84 5.44 -1.68 -12.18
C VAL A 84 4.92 -2.11 -13.54
N GLU A 85 5.29 -3.31 -13.96
CA GLU A 85 4.87 -3.91 -15.23
C GLU A 85 3.59 -4.73 -15.06
N ARG A 86 3.50 -5.50 -13.97
CA ARG A 86 2.40 -6.44 -13.73
C ARG A 86 2.19 -6.70 -12.25
N ILE A 87 0.93 -6.83 -11.85
CA ILE A 87 0.53 -7.27 -10.51
C ILE A 87 -0.39 -8.49 -10.65
N GLU A 88 -0.06 -9.55 -9.91
CA GLU A 88 -0.88 -10.76 -9.78
C GLU A 88 -1.39 -10.85 -8.35
N LEU A 89 -2.71 -10.89 -8.18
CA LEU A 89 -3.36 -11.05 -6.88
C LEU A 89 -3.81 -12.50 -6.69
N TYR A 90 -3.31 -13.13 -5.64
CA TYR A 90 -3.62 -14.50 -5.26
C TYR A 90 -4.48 -14.50 -3.99
N GLN A 91 -5.64 -15.14 -4.02
CA GLN A 91 -6.46 -15.34 -2.84
C GLN A 91 -5.98 -16.56 -2.05
N ILE A 92 -5.75 -16.39 -0.75
CA ILE A 92 -5.38 -17.47 0.16
C ILE A 92 -6.65 -18.22 0.61
N PRO A 93 -6.74 -19.54 0.41
CA PRO A 93 -7.87 -20.34 0.90
C PRO A 93 -8.06 -20.25 2.43
N GLN A 94 -9.30 -20.17 2.88
CA GLN A 94 -9.66 -19.93 4.29
C GLN A 94 -9.79 -21.18 5.18
N GLU A 95 -9.27 -22.35 4.79
CA GLU A 95 -9.54 -23.62 5.50
C GLU A 95 -9.27 -23.58 7.02
N LYS A 96 -8.30 -22.78 7.48
CA LYS A 96 -7.98 -22.61 8.92
C LYS A 96 -8.90 -21.69 9.71
N TYR A 97 -9.71 -20.82 9.08
CA TYR A 97 -10.54 -19.82 9.79
C TYR A 97 -11.99 -20.28 10.04
N ARG A 98 -12.46 -21.35 9.39
CA ARG A 98 -13.81 -21.90 9.65
C ARG A 98 -13.96 -22.58 11.02
N ARG A 99 -12.87 -23.02 11.65
CA ARG A 99 -12.90 -23.77 12.94
C ARG A 99 -13.09 -22.91 14.19
N ARG A 100 -13.11 -21.58 14.08
CA ARG A 100 -13.34 -20.69 15.23
C ARG A 100 -14.74 -20.06 15.27
N ALA A 101 -15.61 -20.42 14.32
CA ALA A 101 -16.97 -19.89 14.21
C ALA A 101 -18.06 -20.96 14.35
N ALA A 102 -17.71 -22.16 14.82
CA ALA A 102 -18.63 -23.23 15.19
C ALA A 102 -18.49 -23.54 16.68
#